data_AF-A0A4V6M1X0-F1
#
_entry.id   AF-A0A4V6M1X0-F1
#
_cell.length_a   1.000
_cell.length_b   1.000
_cell.length_c   1.000
_cell.angle_alpha   90.00
_cell.angle_beta   90.00
_cell.angle_gamma   90.00
#
_symmetry.space_group_name_H-M   'P 1'
#
loop_
_entity.id
_entity.type
_entity.pdbx_description
1 polymer ?
#
loop_
_entity_poly.entity_id
_entity_poly.type
_entity_poly.pdbx_seq_one_letter_code
_entity_poly.pdbx_strand_id
1 'polypeptide(L)'
;MRGTGLVAWGNEKVYAYYTTEGNTVRVRLSVDEADRLGLTAGLRVWMTLPDRKPTDVLVMRVAHAAPFVWVEMTVMSAAATRSM
;
A
#
# COMPACT_ATOMS: atom_id res chain seq x y z
N MET A 1 -3.19 -10.59 -9.23
CA MET A 1 -1.93 -11.24 -8.81
C MET A 1 -1.85 -11.24 -7.29
N ARG A 2 -1.16 -12.19 -6.67
CA ARG A 2 -0.94 -12.24 -5.21
C ARG A 2 0.47 -12.69 -4.90
N GLY A 3 1.00 -12.31 -3.74
CA GLY A 3 2.33 -12.71 -3.31
C GLY A 3 2.64 -12.26 -1.89
N THR A 4 3.84 -12.62 -1.43
CA THR A 4 4.44 -12.12 -0.19
C THR A 4 5.80 -11.53 -0.51
N GLY A 5 6.16 -10.44 0.15
CA GLY A 5 7.48 -9.85 -0.07
C GLY A 5 7.62 -8.48 0.58
N LEU A 6 8.75 -7.85 0.29
CA LEU A 6 9.06 -6.53 0.79
C LEU A 6 8.26 -5.46 0.01
N VAL A 7 7.29 -4.85 0.69
CA VAL A 7 6.52 -3.73 0.17
C VAL A 7 7.12 -2.45 0.73
N ALA A 8 7.46 -1.50 -0.14
CA ALA A 8 7.92 -0.19 0.29
C ALA A 8 6.73 0.78 0.39
N TRP A 9 6.68 1.56 1.47
CA TRP A 9 5.76 2.68 1.70
C TRP A 9 6.57 3.94 1.97
N GLY A 10 6.66 4.82 0.99
CA GLY A 10 7.59 5.94 1.03
C GLY A 10 9.02 5.43 1.23
N ASN A 11 9.63 5.80 2.37
CA ASN A 11 10.98 5.39 2.74
C ASN A 11 11.03 4.12 3.59
N GLU A 12 9.87 3.63 4.04
CA GLU A 12 9.76 2.46 4.90
C GLU A 12 9.60 1.18 4.06
N LYS A 13 10.07 0.06 4.60
CA LYS A 13 9.93 -1.26 3.98
C LYS A 13 9.36 -2.25 4.98
N VAL A 14 8.43 -3.06 4.51
CA VAL A 14 7.62 -3.94 5.36
C VAL A 14 7.41 -5.26 4.64
N TYR A 15 7.58 -6.39 5.33
CA TYR A 15 7.32 -7.68 4.71
C TYR A 15 5.84 -8.01 4.83
N ALA A 16 5.13 -8.06 3.70
CA ALA A 16 3.67 -8.15 3.72
C ALA A 16 3.14 -9.14 2.68
N TYR A 17 1.92 -9.63 2.93
CA TYR A 17 1.13 -10.31 1.89
C TYR A 17 0.35 -9.26 1.11
N TYR A 18 0.31 -9.38 -0.21
CA TYR A 18 -0.40 -8.44 -1.07
C TYR A 18 -1.20 -9.13 -2.17
N THR A 19 -2.26 -8.46 -2.60
CA THR A 19 -3.04 -8.82 -3.79
C THR A 19 -3.27 -7.60 -4.66
N THR A 20 -3.29 -7.80 -5.98
CA THR A 20 -3.62 -6.79 -6.97
C THR A 20 -4.72 -7.29 -7.90
N GLU A 21 -5.76 -6.48 -8.09
CA GLU A 21 -6.89 -6.76 -8.97
C GLU A 21 -7.34 -5.45 -9.63
N GLY A 22 -7.13 -5.33 -10.94
CA GLY A 22 -7.27 -4.06 -11.65
C GLY A 22 -6.37 -2.98 -11.03
N ASN A 23 -6.97 -1.84 -10.66
CA ASN A 23 -6.29 -0.74 -9.96
C ASN A 23 -6.33 -0.87 -8.43
N THR A 24 -6.91 -1.95 -7.90
CA THR A 24 -7.00 -2.16 -6.46
C THR A 24 -5.79 -2.94 -5.98
N VAL A 25 -5.17 -2.45 -4.92
CA VAL A 25 -4.13 -3.16 -4.17
C VAL A 25 -4.63 -3.37 -2.75
N ARG A 26 -4.50 -4.60 -2.24
CA ARG A 26 -4.70 -4.90 -0.83
C ARG A 26 -3.39 -5.39 -0.25
N VAL A 27 -3.05 -4.91 0.93
CA VAL A 27 -1.88 -5.39 1.67
C VAL A 27 -2.27 -5.76 3.08
N ARG A 28 -1.79 -6.92 3.54
CA ARG A 28 -1.92 -7.39 4.91
C ARG A 28 -0.57 -7.30 5.60
N LEU A 29 -0.53 -6.52 6.67
CA LEU A 29 0.63 -6.33 7.54
C LEU A 29 0.22 -6.48 9.01
N SER A 30 1.18 -6.46 9.95
CA SER A 30 0.85 -6.53 11.38
C SER A 30 0.18 -5.24 11.86
N VAL A 31 -0.50 -5.30 13.02
CA VAL A 31 -1.03 -4.08 13.68
C VAL A 31 0.10 -3.10 14.01
N ASP A 32 1.20 -3.59 14.57
CA ASP A 32 2.35 -2.75 14.93
C ASP A 32 2.95 -2.02 13.72
N GLU A 33 3.05 -2.70 12.58
CA GLU A 33 3.51 -2.09 11.33
C GLU A 33 2.53 -1.03 10.83
N ALA A 34 1.22 -1.26 10.96
CA ALA A 34 0.20 -0.32 10.50
C ALA A 34 0.20 0.96 11.35
N ASP A 35 0.34 0.81 12.66
CA ASP A 35 0.44 1.91 13.62
C ASP A 35 1.74 2.70 13.40
N ARG A 36 2.87 2.00 13.24
CA ARG A 36 4.18 2.61 12.96
C ARG A 36 4.19 3.42 11.67
N LEU A 37 3.49 2.94 10.64
CA LEU A 37 3.36 3.62 9.35
C LEU A 37 2.27 4.71 9.35
N GLY A 38 1.49 4.83 10.43
CA GLY A 38 0.41 5.80 10.53
C GLY A 38 -0.68 5.60 9.46
N LEU A 39 -0.98 4.36 9.10
CA LEU A 39 -1.89 4.06 8.00
C LEU A 39 -3.32 4.45 8.35
N THR A 40 -3.91 5.32 7.52
CA THR A 40 -5.29 5.78 7.67
C THR A 40 -5.93 5.98 6.29
N ALA A 41 -7.25 5.91 6.22
CA ALA A 41 -7.97 6.22 5.00
C ALA A 41 -7.73 7.68 4.58
N GLY A 42 -7.58 7.91 3.27
CA GLY A 42 -7.21 9.20 2.69
C GLY A 42 -5.70 9.45 2.60
N LEU A 43 -4.87 8.59 3.20
CA LEU A 43 -3.41 8.70 3.08
C LEU A 43 -2.97 8.41 1.64
N ARG A 44 -2.25 9.37 1.03
CA ARG A 44 -1.59 9.19 -0.27
C ARG A 44 -0.11 8.89 -0.05
N VAL A 45 0.38 7.84 -0.70
CA VAL A 45 1.75 7.34 -0.47
C VAL A 45 2.32 6.73 -1.74
N TRP A 46 3.62 6.91 -1.93
CA TRP A 46 4.36 6.16 -2.95
C TRP A 46 4.61 4.74 -2.44
N MET A 47 4.08 3.75 -3.15
CA MET A 47 4.20 2.35 -2.78
C MET A 47 4.94 1.56 -3.86
N THR A 48 5.78 0.63 -3.44
CA THR A 48 6.45 -0.31 -4.35
C THR A 48 6.12 -1.73 -3.91
N LEU A 49 5.44 -2.49 -4.77
CA LEU A 49 5.28 -3.94 -4.60
C LEU A 49 6.52 -4.67 -5.14
N PRO A 50 6.80 -5.90 -4.71
CA PRO A 50 7.83 -6.73 -5.30
C PRO A 50 7.71 -6.78 -6.84
N ASP A 51 8.85 -6.63 -7.50
CA ASP A 51 9.00 -6.66 -8.96
C ASP A 51 8.15 -5.62 -9.72
N ARG A 52 7.71 -4.55 -9.06
CA ARG A 52 6.98 -3.44 -9.68
C ARG A 52 7.69 -2.13 -9.53
N LYS A 53 7.38 -1.20 -10.45
CA LYS A 53 7.80 0.20 -10.32
C LYS A 53 7.05 0.87 -9.17
N PRO A 54 7.68 1.82 -8.47
CA PRO A 54 6.98 2.65 -7.50
C PRO A 54 5.76 3.33 -8.13
N THR A 55 4.65 3.32 -7.41
CA THR A 55 3.35 3.80 -7.89
C THR A 55 2.69 4.62 -6.79
N ASP A 56 1.99 5.68 -7.18
CA ASP A 56 1.20 6.51 -6.27
C ASP A 56 -0.12 5.82 -5.94
N VAL A 57 -0.42 5.68 -4.65
CA VAL A 57 -1.64 5.01 -4.18
C VAL A 57 -2.36 5.85 -3.13
N LEU A 58 -3.69 5.75 -3.15
CA LEU A 58 -4.57 6.29 -2.12
C LEU A 58 -5.09 5.17 -1.24
N VAL A 59 -4.87 5.25 0.07
CA VAL A 59 -5.47 4.34 1.05
C VAL A 59 -6.96 4.62 1.13
N MET A 60 -7.76 3.66 0.72
CA MET A 60 -9.22 3.74 0.74
C MET A 60 -9.79 3.25 2.06
N ARG A 61 -9.17 2.24 2.65
CA ARG A 61 -9.65 1.61 3.88
C ARG A 61 -8.52 0.94 4.66
N VAL A 62 -8.59 1.05 5.98
CA VAL A 62 -7.77 0.30 6.93
C VAL A 62 -8.73 -0.52 7.79
N ALA A 63 -8.60 -1.85 7.76
CA ALA A 63 -9.49 -2.77 8.47
C ALA A 63 -8.68 -3.65 9.42
N HIS A 64 -8.92 -3.50 10.72
CA HIS A 64 -8.28 -4.31 11.75
C HIS A 64 -8.91 -5.70 11.81
N ALA A 65 -8.07 -6.72 11.72
CA ALA A 65 -8.42 -8.12 11.89
C ALA A 65 -7.27 -8.78 12.68
N ALA A 66 -7.20 -8.46 13.98
CA ALA A 66 -6.07 -8.80 14.84
C ALA A 66 -5.64 -10.28 14.67
N PRO A 67 -4.33 -10.57 14.53
CA PRO A 67 -3.19 -9.68 14.76
C PRO A 67 -2.75 -8.88 13.51
N PHE A 68 -3.59 -8.78 12.48
CA PHE A 68 -3.25 -8.13 11.21
C PHE A 68 -4.13 -6.92 10.91
N VAL A 69 -3.68 -6.13 9.96
CA VAL A 69 -4.44 -5.04 9.35
C VAL A 69 -4.48 -5.26 7.85
N TRP A 70 -5.67 -5.14 7.27
CA TRP A 70 -5.86 -5.08 5.84
C TRP A 70 -5.97 -3.63 5.38
N VAL A 71 -5.10 -3.26 4.45
CA VAL A 71 -5.06 -1.93 3.86
C VAL A 71 -5.46 -2.05 2.41
N GLU A 72 -6.61 -1.48 2.06
CA GLU A 72 -7.10 -1.40 0.69
C GLU A 72 -6.74 -0.06 0.09
N MET A 73 -6.18 -0.08 -1.10
CA MET A 73 -5.64 1.05 -1.82
C MET A 73 -6.08 1.05 -3.27
N THR A 74 -6.21 2.23 -3.84
CA THR A 74 -6.39 2.41 -5.29
C THR A 74 -5.13 3.02 -5.88
N VAL A 75 -4.65 2.43 -6.98
CA VAL A 75 -3.60 2.99 -7.82
C VAL A 75 -4.12 4.26 -8.47
N MET A 76 -3.43 5.36 -8.20
CA MET A 76 -3.71 6.63 -8.85
C MET A 76 -3.08 6.58 -10.24
N SER A 77 -3.90 6.66 -11.29
CA SER A 77 -3.39 6.88 -12.65
C SER A 77 -2.57 8.16 -12.66
N ALA A 78 -1.42 8.15 -13.33
CA ALA A 78 -0.62 9.33 -13.57
C ALA A 78 -1.34 10.26 -14.57
N ALA A 79 -2.47 10.84 -14.17
CA ALA A 79 -3.08 11.95 -14.89
C ALA A 79 -2.37 13.24 -14.46
N ALA A 80 -1.35 13.60 -15.25
CA ALA A 80 -0.72 14.92 -15.41
C ALA A 80 -0.11 15.64 -14.18
N THR A 81 1.12 16.14 -14.42
CA THR A 81 1.85 17.22 -13.71
C THR A 81 2.75 16.75 -12.56
N ARG A 82 4.08 16.98 -12.56
CA ARG A 82 4.78 18.24 -12.87
C ARG A 82 5.87 18.11 -13.95
N SER A 83 5.66 18.81 -15.06
CA SER A 83 6.74 19.58 -15.68
C SER A 83 7.09 20.71 -14.73
N MET A 84 8.34 20.74 -14.27
CA MET A 84 9.03 21.91 -13.74
C MET A 84 10.49 21.79 -14.15
#